data_AF-A0A7V1SBX3-F1
#
_entry.id   AF-A0A7V1SBX3-F1
#
_cell.length_a   1.000
_cell.length_b   1.000
_cell.length_c   1.000
_cell.angle_alpha   90.00
_cell.angle_beta   90.00
_cell.angle_gamma   90.00
#
_symmetry.space_group_name_H-M   'P 1'
#
loop_
_entity.id
_entity.type
_entity.pdbx_description
1 polymer ?
#
loop_
_entity_poly.entity_id
_entity_poly.type
_entity_poly.pdbx_seq_one_letter_code
_entity_poly.pdbx_strand_id
1 'polypeptide(L)'
;MWRLKDDPRFGYLAVGYDQEDRIRYISAFVNKSTVKEKFSFQEIGDLNKAKKEIIKPHYRYIWDVPAKDDRPAYQVIAYGDNPDFLTILSLNSSSSTASKEED
;
A
#
# COMPACT_ATOMS: atom_id res chain seq x y z
N MET A 1 -3.75 6.13 -16.12
CA MET A 1 -4.55 5.22 -15.26
C MET A 1 -4.52 3.84 -15.90
N TRP A 2 -3.89 2.86 -15.27
CA TRP A 2 -3.87 1.48 -15.77
C TRP A 2 -5.02 0.70 -15.11
N ARG A 3 -5.87 0.08 -15.94
CA ARG A 3 -6.95 -0.79 -15.48
C ARG A 3 -6.41 -2.21 -15.35
N LEU A 4 -6.50 -2.79 -14.17
CA LEU A 4 -6.12 -4.19 -13.94
C LEU A 4 -7.17 -5.08 -14.62
N LYS A 5 -6.77 -5.81 -15.66
CA LYS A 5 -7.69 -6.65 -16.45
C LYS A 5 -7.90 -8.03 -15.82
N ASP A 6 -6.92 -8.51 -15.06
CA ASP A 6 -6.87 -9.88 -14.58
C ASP A 6 -7.39 -10.06 -13.15
N ASP A 7 -7.60 -8.97 -12.42
CA ASP A 7 -8.23 -8.98 -11.09
C ASP A 7 -9.38 -7.98 -11.03
N PRO A 8 -10.65 -8.44 -11.10
CA PRO A 8 -11.82 -7.55 -11.11
C PRO A 8 -12.04 -6.85 -9.75
N ARG A 9 -11.27 -7.20 -8.72
CA ARG A 9 -11.35 -6.57 -7.40
C ARG A 9 -10.77 -5.17 -7.39
N PHE A 10 -9.90 -4.83 -8.33
CA PHE A 10 -9.29 -3.52 -8.43
C PHE A 10 -9.77 -2.78 -9.68
N GLY A 11 -10.08 -1.49 -9.52
CA GLY A 11 -10.57 -0.66 -10.61
C GLY A 11 -9.43 -0.06 -11.42
N TYR A 12 -8.41 0.44 -10.74
CA TYR A 12 -7.29 1.13 -11.35
C TYR A 12 -6.05 1.18 -10.46
N LEU A 13 -4.92 1.49 -11.10
CA LEU A 13 -3.67 1.86 -10.46
C LEU A 13 -3.38 3.36 -10.59
N ALA A 14 -2.83 3.94 -9.53
CA ALA A 14 -2.13 5.21 -9.53
C ALA A 14 -0.64 4.98 -9.26
N VAL A 15 0.22 5.71 -9.96
CA VAL A 15 1.67 5.69 -9.77
C VAL A 15 2.10 7.12 -9.47
N GLY A 16 2.79 7.31 -8.35
CA GLY A 16 3.37 8.60 -7.98
C GLY A 16 4.87 8.56 -8.14
N TYR A 17 5.41 9.65 -8.69
CA TYR A 17 6.84 9.84 -8.89
C TYR A 17 7.36 10.92 -7.92
N ASP A 18 8.64 10.87 -7.60
CA ASP A 18 9.34 11.95 -6.92
C ASP A 18 9.83 13.02 -7.92
N GLN A 19 10.62 13.99 -7.44
CA GLN A 19 11.14 15.08 -8.27
C GLN A 19 12.21 14.64 -9.28
N GLU A 20 12.74 13.42 -9.14
CA GLU A 20 13.75 12.84 -10.04
C GLU A 20 13.13 11.79 -10.98
N ASP A 21 11.80 11.82 -11.16
CA ASP A 21 11.03 10.86 -11.96
C ASP A 21 11.17 9.40 -11.50
N ARG A 22 11.56 9.16 -10.24
CA ARG A 22 11.60 7.80 -9.67
C ARG A 22 10.26 7.44 -9.06
N ILE A 23 9.86 6.17 -9.17
CA ILE A 23 8.61 5.70 -8.59
C ILE A 23 8.69 5.79 -7.06
N ARG A 24 7.82 6.62 -6.48
CA ARG A 24 7.67 6.79 -5.03
C ARG A 24 6.58 5.88 -4.47
N TYR A 25 5.49 5.70 -5.21
CA TYR A 25 4.45 4.77 -4.80
C TYR A 25 3.66 4.21 -5.98
N ILE A 26 3.09 3.03 -5.77
CA ILE A 26 2.08 2.43 -6.63
C ILE A 26 0.89 2.08 -5.74
N SER A 27 -0.30 2.57 -6.10
CA SER A 27 -1.54 2.35 -5.35
C SER A 27 -2.58 1.66 -6.23
N ALA A 28 -3.15 0.57 -5.73
CA ALA A 28 -4.29 -0.13 -6.31
C ALA A 28 -5.57 0.20 -5.54
N PHE A 29 -6.61 0.59 -6.27
CA PHE A 29 -7.90 1.01 -5.70
C PHE A 29 -8.94 -0.08 -5.92
N VAL A 30 -9.58 -0.51 -4.83
CA VAL A 30 -10.62 -1.54 -4.88
C VAL A 30 -11.83 -1.02 -5.66
N ASN A 31 -12.33 -1.82 -6.60
CA ASN A 31 -13.53 -1.49 -7.35
C ASN A 31 -14.79 -1.80 -6.54
N LYS A 32 -15.27 -0.80 -5.81
CA LYS A 32 -16.48 -0.91 -4.97
C LYS A 32 -17.74 -1.35 -5.74
N SER A 33 -17.77 -1.19 -7.07
CA SER A 33 -18.95 -1.52 -7.90
C SER A 33 -18.99 -2.98 -8.37
N THR A 34 -17.85 -3.66 -8.46
CA THR A 34 -17.75 -5.04 -8.98
C THR A 34 -17.43 -6.07 -7.90
N VAL A 35 -16.92 -5.62 -6.76
CA VAL A 35 -16.54 -6.48 -5.65
C VAL A 35 -17.78 -6.91 -4.87
N LYS A 36 -18.24 -8.14 -5.11
CA LYS A 36 -19.25 -8.81 -4.26
C LYS A 36 -18.66 -9.28 -2.93
N GLU A 37 -17.40 -9.74 -2.95
CA GLU A 37 -16.67 -10.22 -1.77
C GLU A 37 -15.69 -9.16 -1.30
N LYS A 38 -16.00 -8.51 -0.18
CA LYS A 38 -15.16 -7.44 0.37
C LYS A 38 -13.77 -7.98 0.70
N PHE A 39 -12.74 -7.29 0.21
CA PHE A 39 -11.36 -7.73 0.34
C PHE A 39 -10.85 -7.47 1.76
N SER A 40 -10.46 -8.52 2.49
CA SER A 40 -10.09 -8.37 3.90
C SER A 40 -8.66 -7.86 4.06
N PHE A 41 -8.41 -7.07 5.10
CA PHE A 41 -7.04 -6.71 5.48
C PHE A 41 -6.15 -7.92 5.78
N GLN A 42 -6.73 -9.02 6.29
CA GLN A 42 -5.98 -10.23 6.65
C GLN A 42 -5.39 -10.95 5.42
N GLU A 43 -5.96 -10.73 4.23
CA GLU A 43 -5.45 -11.29 2.98
C GLU A 43 -4.17 -10.58 2.51
N ILE A 44 -3.89 -9.37 3.01
CA ILE A 44 -2.67 -8.61 2.66
C ILE A 44 -1.47 -9.08 3.47
N GLY A 45 -1.68 -9.33 4.77
CA GLY A 45 -0.61 -9.72 5.68
C GLY A 45 -1.09 -9.89 7.11
N ASP A 46 -0.19 -10.37 7.96
CA ASP A 46 -0.46 -10.55 9.38
C ASP A 46 -0.65 -9.19 10.07
N LEU A 47 -1.89 -8.90 10.47
CA LEU A 47 -2.27 -7.63 11.10
C LEU A 47 -1.61 -7.41 12.46
N ASN A 48 -1.11 -8.45 13.11
CA ASN A 48 -0.38 -8.32 14.39
C ASN A 48 1.05 -7.84 14.18
N LYS A 49 1.59 -8.01 12.97
CA LYS A 49 2.92 -7.52 12.58
C LYS A 49 2.87 -6.13 11.92
N ALA A 50 1.67 -5.60 11.70
CA ALA A 50 1.47 -4.28 11.12
C ALA A 50 1.53 -3.18 12.18
N LYS A 51 2.13 -2.04 11.85
CA LYS A 51 1.83 -0.79 12.55
C LYS A 51 0.40 -0.38 12.21
N LYS A 52 -0.41 -0.14 13.24
CA LYS A 52 -1.82 0.25 13.11
C LYS A 52 -1.96 1.75 13.34
N GLU A 53 -2.54 2.44 12.38
CA GLU A 53 -2.90 3.86 12.50
C GLU A 53 -4.41 3.97 12.25
N ILE A 54 -5.18 4.13 13.33
CA ILE A 54 -6.65 4.12 13.29
C ILE A 54 -7.17 5.45 13.79
N ILE A 55 -7.73 6.26 12.88
CA ILE A 55 -8.42 7.51 13.18
C ILE A 55 -9.78 7.40 12.52
N LYS A 56 -10.80 6.97 13.27
CA LYS A 56 -12.11 6.63 12.70
C LYS A 56 -12.66 7.76 11.81
N PRO A 57 -13.16 7.44 10.59
CA PRO A 57 -13.43 6.10 10.06
C PRO A 57 -12.25 5.45 9.31
N HIS A 58 -11.04 5.99 9.43
CA HIS A 58 -9.87 5.55 8.67
C HIS A 58 -9.09 4.46 9.41
N TYR A 59 -8.88 3.34 8.73
CA TYR A 59 -8.11 2.20 9.23
C TYR A 59 -6.92 1.98 8.30
N ARG A 60 -5.71 2.12 8.85
CA ARG A 60 -4.47 1.93 8.10
C ARG A 60 -3.60 0.89 8.80
N TYR A 61 -3.16 -0.10 8.02
CA TYR A 61 -2.21 -1.13 8.42
C TYR A 61 -0.97 -1.00 7.57
N ILE A 62 0.19 -0.96 8.22
CA ILE A 62 1.45 -0.63 7.58
C ILE A 62 2.48 -1.72 7.92
N TRP A 63 3.09 -2.29 6.88
CA TRP A 63 4.21 -3.23 7.04
C TRP A 63 5.44 -2.64 6.38
N ASP A 64 6.53 -2.54 7.14
CA ASP A 64 7.84 -2.24 6.59
C ASP A 64 8.49 -3.55 6.12
N VAL A 65 8.76 -3.64 4.83
CA VAL A 65 9.42 -4.79 4.22
C VAL A 65 10.90 -4.43 4.02
N PRO A 66 11.83 -5.11 4.71
CA PRO A 66 13.26 -4.82 4.57
C PRO A 66 13.76 -5.21 3.18
N ALA A 67 14.87 -4.58 2.76
CA ALA A 67 15.57 -4.97 1.55
C ALA A 67 16.02 -6.43 1.65
N LYS A 68 15.90 -7.18 0.55
CA LYS A 68 16.32 -8.58 0.47
C LYS A 68 16.77 -8.90 -0.94
N ASP A 69 17.98 -9.44 -1.06
CA ASP A 69 18.63 -9.73 -2.34
C ASP A 69 18.64 -8.45 -3.22
N ASP A 70 18.21 -8.55 -4.47
CA ASP A 70 18.11 -7.41 -5.41
C ASP A 70 16.82 -6.58 -5.24
N ARG A 71 16.05 -6.77 -4.15
CA ARG A 71 14.79 -6.05 -3.92
C ARG A 71 15.00 -4.93 -2.88
N PRO A 72 14.66 -3.68 -3.21
CA PRO A 72 14.80 -2.57 -2.27
C PRO A 72 13.80 -2.73 -1.12
N ALA A 73 14.07 -2.02 -0.01
CA ALA A 73 13.10 -1.90 1.06
C ALA A 73 11.87 -1.10 0.57
N TYR A 74 10.69 -1.49 1.04
CA TYR A 74 9.45 -0.81 0.72
C TYR A 74 8.45 -0.94 1.86
N GLN A 75 7.43 -0.09 1.84
CA GLN A 75 6.34 -0.11 2.79
C GLN A 75 5.05 -0.55 2.09
N VAL A 76 4.37 -1.53 2.68
CA VAL A 76 3.01 -1.91 2.29
C VAL A 76 2.04 -1.12 3.15
N ILE A 77 1.11 -0.41 2.53
CA ILE A 77 0.06 0.33 3.22
C ILE A 77 -1.28 -0.20 2.74
N ALA A 78 -2.02 -0.81 3.65
CA ALA A 78 -3.41 -1.17 3.45
C ALA A 78 -4.31 -0.14 4.13
N TYR A 79 -5.28 0.38 3.41
CA TYR A 79 -6.21 1.41 3.90
C TYR A 79 -7.67 1.03 3.64
N GLY A 80 -8.55 1.34 4.59
CA GLY A 80 -9.99 1.11 4.54
C GLY A 80 -10.79 2.13 5.33
N ASP A 81 -12.06 2.29 4.96
CA ASP A 81 -13.07 3.09 5.68
C ASP A 81 -13.89 2.26 6.70
N ASN A 82 -13.53 0.99 6.87
CA ASN A 82 -14.09 0.02 7.80
C ASN A 82 -12.94 -0.83 8.36
N PRO A 83 -13.00 -1.29 9.63
CA PRO A 83 -11.96 -2.12 10.26
C PRO A 83 -11.65 -3.45 9.56
N ASP A 84 -12.56 -3.99 8.78
CA ASP A 84 -12.46 -5.35 8.22
C ASP A 84 -11.97 -5.37 6.77
N PHE A 85 -12.17 -4.27 6.03
CA PHE A 85 -12.12 -4.28 4.56
C PHE A 85 -11.21 -3.22 3.95
N LEU A 86 -10.45 -3.64 2.95
CA LEU A 86 -9.56 -2.83 2.14
C LEU A 86 -10.33 -1.97 1.14
N THR A 87 -9.82 -0.77 0.93
CA THR A 87 -10.23 0.13 -0.16
C THR A 87 -9.05 0.54 -1.04
N ILE A 88 -7.85 0.63 -0.48
CA ILE A 88 -6.63 1.00 -1.18
C ILE A 88 -5.47 0.15 -0.66
N LEU A 89 -4.69 -0.40 -1.58
CA LEU A 89 -3.40 -1.03 -1.30
C LEU A 89 -2.29 -0.21 -1.95
N SER A 90 -1.29 0.21 -1.18
CA SER A 90 -0.15 0.95 -1.72
C SER A 90 1.16 0.27 -1.39
N LEU A 91 2.08 0.29 -2.34
CA LEU A 91 3.50 0.02 -2.15
C LEU A 91 4.23 1.35 -2.25
N ASN A 92 4.91 1.74 -1.19
CA ASN A 92 5.71 2.96 -1.17
C ASN A 92 7.18 2.58 -1.14
N SER A 93 8.01 3.28 -1.90
CA SER A 93 9.45 3.18 -1.71
C SER A 93 9.78 3.66 -0.29
N SER A 94 10.54 2.84 0.45
CA SER A 94 11.10 3.30 1.71
C SER A 94 12.25 4.22 1.34
N SER A 95 12.03 5.54 1.44
CA SER A 95 13.12 6.51 1.33
C SER A 95 14.01 6.41 2.55
N SER A 96 14.74 5.30 2.71
CA SER A 96 15.88 5.21 3.60
C SER A 96 17.10 5.81 2.90
N THR A 97 16.99 7.07 2.50
CA THR A 97 18.10 8.01 2.59
C THR A 97 17.86 8.82 3.86
N ALA A 98 18.17 8.19 5.00
CA ALA A 98 18.73 8.99 6.07
C ALA A 98 20.04 9.52 5.51
N SER A 99 20.05 10.79 5.11
CA SER A 99 21.28 11.56 4.99
C SER A 99 22.05 11.33 6.29
N LYS A 100 23.12 10.52 6.23
CA LYS A 100 24.24 10.75 7.15
C LYS A 100 24.86 12.05 6.64
N GLU A 101 24.29 13.17 7.08
CA GLU A 101 25.03 14.41 7.12
C GLU A 101 26.01 14.32 8.29
N GLU A 102 27.20 14.82 8.01
CA GLU A 102 28.44 14.73 8.76
C GLU A 102 28.34 15.32 10.18
N ASP A 103 29.05 14.69 11.12
CA ASP A 103 29.94 15.36 12.08
C ASP A 103 31.05 14.37 12.50
#